data_AF-A0A194PQB9-F1
#
_entry.id   AF-A0A194PQB9-F1
#
_cell.length_a   1.000
_cell.length_b   1.000
_cell.length_c   1.000
_cell.angle_alpha   90.00
_cell.angle_beta   90.00
_cell.angle_gamma   90.00
#
_symmetry.space_group_name_H-M   'P 1'
#
loop_
_entity.id
_entity.type
_entity.pdbx_description
1 polymer ?
#
loop_
_entity_poly.entity_id
_entity_poly.type
_entity_poly.pdbx_seq_one_letter_code
_entity_poly.pdbx_strand_id
1 'polypeptide(L)'
;MDTIRLVSPINRFNMFYGNFSNDDLDYLEKPYKLRTKVIITGLVLLVLVSALSGFLIGSADYAAWKNSEPPDPLRPLKPSPSILHIFQRAAVCTDAPQCSKIGR
;
A
#
# COMPACT_ATOMS: atom_id res chain seq x y z
N MET A 1 -6.91 52.79 33.87
CA MET A 1 -5.79 52.40 32.99
C MET A 1 -5.56 50.91 33.18
N ASP A 2 -5.33 50.24 32.05
CA ASP A 2 -4.79 48.89 31.87
C ASP A 2 -5.70 47.66 32.02
N THR A 3 -6.09 47.20 30.82
CA THR A 3 -6.48 45.86 30.38
C THR A 3 -5.47 44.78 30.77
N ILE A 4 -5.94 43.55 31.03
CA ILE A 4 -5.37 42.31 30.46
C ILE A 4 -6.43 41.21 30.46
N ARG A 5 -6.66 40.66 29.26
CA ARG A 5 -7.49 39.47 28.99
C ARG A 5 -6.75 38.22 29.46
N LEU A 6 -7.43 37.35 30.20
CA LEU A 6 -7.06 35.93 30.28
C LEU A 6 -8.19 35.11 29.67
N VAL A 7 -8.14 34.98 28.35
CA VAL A 7 -8.86 33.92 27.63
C VAL A 7 -8.00 32.67 27.77
N SER A 8 -8.54 31.64 28.41
CA SER A 8 -8.04 30.27 28.22
C SER A 8 -9.20 29.42 27.71
N PRO A 9 -9.07 28.76 26.54
CA PRO A 9 -10.12 27.92 25.99
C PRO A 9 -10.05 26.54 26.66
N ILE A 10 -10.94 26.29 27.61
CA ILE A 10 -11.25 24.92 28.05
C ILE A 10 -12.16 24.31 26.97
N ASN A 11 -11.56 24.00 25.82
CA ASN A 11 -12.19 23.23 24.75
C ASN A 11 -11.48 21.87 24.68
N ARG A 12 -11.51 21.14 25.80
CA ARG A 12 -10.92 19.82 25.93
C ARG A 12 -12.01 18.91 26.49
N PHE A 13 -12.37 17.89 25.71
CA PHE A 13 -13.20 16.74 26.07
C PHE A 13 -14.73 16.90 25.97
N ASN A 14 -15.25 16.93 24.74
CA ASN A 14 -16.41 16.07 24.42
C ASN A 14 -15.96 15.07 23.34
N MET A 15 -15.07 14.17 23.78
CA MET A 15 -14.73 12.94 23.09
C MET A 15 -15.92 11.98 23.24
N PHE A 16 -16.40 11.45 22.11
CA PHE A 16 -17.14 10.19 22.00
C PHE A 16 -18.37 10.00 22.89
N TYR A 17 -19.53 10.43 22.40
CA TYR A 17 -20.78 9.69 22.64
C TYR A 17 -21.43 9.42 21.29
N GLY A 18 -21.15 8.23 20.76
CA GLY A 18 -21.81 7.72 19.58
C GLY A 18 -23.23 7.29 19.93
N ASN A 19 -24.20 7.78 19.16
CA ASN A 19 -25.46 7.07 18.96
C ASN A 19 -25.80 7.16 17.47
N PHE A 20 -25.49 6.10 16.72
CA PHE A 20 -25.91 5.95 15.32
C PHE A 20 -27.32 5.37 15.32
N SER A 21 -28.33 6.21 15.57
CA SER A 21 -29.71 5.85 15.24
C SER A 21 -29.93 6.16 13.77
N ASN A 22 -30.21 5.11 13.00
CA ASN A 22 -30.49 5.14 11.57
C ASN A 22 -31.94 5.59 11.31
N ASP A 23 -32.38 6.72 11.87
CA ASP A 23 -33.80 7.10 11.88
C ASP A 23 -34.07 8.54 11.44
N ASP A 24 -33.32 9.08 10.47
CA ASP A 24 -33.63 10.38 9.86
C ASP A 24 -33.83 10.23 8.34
N LEU A 25 -34.79 9.37 7.97
CA LEU A 25 -35.59 9.54 6.77
C LEU A 25 -36.64 10.59 7.13
N ASP A 26 -36.77 11.66 6.34
CA ASP A 26 -37.55 12.89 6.61
C ASP A 26 -36.93 13.88 7.60
N TYR A 27 -36.16 14.84 7.08
CA TYR A 27 -36.56 16.26 7.11
C TYR A 27 -35.63 17.09 6.21
N LEU A 28 -36.26 17.74 5.25
CA LEU A 28 -35.68 18.60 4.24
C LEU A 28 -34.95 19.81 4.88
N GLU A 29 -33.73 20.06 4.38
CA GLU A 29 -33.04 21.35 4.30
C GLU A 29 -32.39 22.00 5.54
N LYS A 30 -31.09 21.69 5.68
CA LYS A 30 -30.10 22.76 5.88
C LYS A 30 -29.09 22.71 4.72
N PRO A 31 -28.93 23.78 3.92
CA PRO A 31 -28.24 23.71 2.61
C PRO A 31 -26.76 23.33 2.72
N TYR A 32 -26.13 23.50 3.89
CA TYR A 32 -24.76 23.06 4.11
C TYR A 32 -24.64 21.53 4.25
N LYS A 33 -25.64 20.83 4.81
CA LYS A 33 -25.58 19.37 5.00
C LYS A 33 -25.66 18.63 3.66
N LEU A 34 -26.46 19.13 2.72
CA LEU A 34 -26.57 18.57 1.37
C LEU A 34 -25.26 18.73 0.59
N ARG A 35 -24.65 19.92 0.62
CA ARG A 35 -23.35 20.17 -0.03
C ARG A 35 -22.26 19.27 0.54
N THR A 36 -22.19 19.13 1.87
CA THR A 36 -21.23 18.24 2.52
C THR A 36 -21.46 16.77 2.16
N LYS A 37 -22.71 16.30 2.10
CA LYS A 37 -23.03 14.92 1.67
C LYS A 37 -22.60 14.64 0.22
N VAL A 38 -22.81 15.60 -0.69
CA VAL A 38 -22.36 15.49 -2.09
C VAL A 38 -20.83 15.46 -2.19
N ILE A 39 -20.13 16.28 -1.41
CA ILE A 39 -18.66 16.29 -1.40
C ILE A 39 -18.10 14.97 -0.85
N ILE A 40 -18.65 14.48 0.26
CA ILE A 40 -18.21 13.21 0.87
C ILE A 40 -18.48 12.04 -0.07
N THR A 41 -19.67 11.97 -0.66
CA THR A 41 -20.01 10.91 -1.61
C THR A 41 -19.12 10.96 -2.85
N GLY A 42 -18.81 12.14 -3.38
CA GLY A 42 -17.85 12.32 -4.46
C GLY A 42 -16.45 11.84 -4.10
N LEU A 43 -15.94 12.18 -2.90
CA LEU A 43 -14.65 11.71 -2.41
C LEU A 43 -14.60 10.19 -2.27
N VAL A 44 -15.65 9.57 -1.72
CA VAL A 44 -15.74 8.11 -1.57
C VAL A 44 -15.74 7.43 -2.95
N LEU A 45 -16.51 7.95 -3.90
CA LEU A 45 -16.53 7.41 -5.27
C LEU A 45 -15.16 7.54 -5.95
N LEU A 46 -14.46 8.67 -5.76
CA LEU A 46 -13.13 8.86 -6.32
C LEU A 46 -12.15 7.82 -5.77
N VAL A 47 -12.15 7.61 -4.45
CA VAL A 47 -11.32 6.58 -3.80
C VAL A 47 -11.64 5.19 -4.37
N LEU A 48 -12.92 4.83 -4.49
CA LEU A 48 -13.32 3.54 -5.06
C LEU A 48 -12.85 3.37 -6.52
N VAL A 49 -12.99 4.40 -7.36
CA VAL A 49 -12.53 4.35 -8.76
C VAL A 49 -11.02 4.19 -8.83
N SER A 50 -10.26 4.92 -7.99
CA SER A 50 -8.79 4.78 -7.94
C SER A 50 -8.34 3.40 -7.45
N ALA A 51 -9.05 2.82 -6.48
CA ALA A 51 -8.74 1.48 -5.98
C ALA A 51 -9.04 0.41 -7.03
N LEU A 52 -10.19 0.51 -7.71
CA LEU A 52 -10.57 -0.44 -8.76
C LEU A 52 -9.62 -0.37 -9.97
N SER A 53 -9.25 0.83 -10.41
CA SER A 53 -8.31 0.98 -11.53
C SER A 53 -6.93 0.44 -11.18
N GLY A 54 -6.41 0.75 -9.98
CA GLY A 54 -5.14 0.21 -9.49
C GLY A 54 -5.17 -1.31 -9.35
N PHE A 55 -6.29 -1.88 -8.88
CA PHE A 55 -6.47 -3.33 -8.77
C PHE A 55 -6.47 -4.02 -10.14
N LEU A 56 -7.19 -3.47 -11.12
CA LEU A 56 -7.24 -4.04 -12.47
C LEU A 56 -5.86 -4.01 -13.14
N ILE A 57 -5.14 -2.88 -13.07
CA ILE A 57 -3.79 -2.76 -13.61
C ILE A 57 -2.83 -3.73 -12.92
N GLY A 58 -2.80 -3.74 -11.58
CA GLY A 58 -1.92 -4.62 -10.83
C GLY A 58 -2.20 -6.11 -11.07
N SER A 59 -3.46 -6.49 -11.26
CA SER A 59 -3.84 -7.87 -11.60
C SER A 59 -3.35 -8.29 -12.99
N ALA A 60 -3.37 -7.38 -13.96
CA ALA A 60 -2.89 -7.62 -15.32
C ALA A 60 -1.36 -7.75 -15.35
N ASP A 61 -0.65 -6.86 -14.66
CA ASP A 61 0.82 -6.89 -14.56
C ASP A 61 1.30 -8.14 -13.83
N TYR A 62 0.60 -8.55 -12.76
CA TYR A 62 0.93 -9.79 -12.03
C TYR A 62 0.73 -11.04 -12.91
N ALA A 63 -0.37 -11.09 -13.68
CA ALA A 63 -0.61 -12.18 -14.61
C ALA A 63 0.44 -12.22 -15.74
N ALA A 64 0.83 -11.07 -16.26
CA ALA A 64 1.88 -10.95 -17.28
C ALA A 64 3.24 -11.42 -16.74
N TRP A 65 3.62 -11.01 -15.52
CA TRP A 65 4.84 -11.48 -14.86
C TRP A 65 4.83 -13.00 -14.65
N LYS A 66 3.74 -13.56 -14.13
CA LYS A 66 3.62 -15.01 -13.93
C LYS A 66 3.77 -15.80 -15.23
N ASN A 67 3.28 -15.25 -16.34
CA ASN A 67 3.38 -15.88 -17.66
C ASN A 67 4.72 -15.61 -18.36
N SER A 68 5.60 -14.78 -17.78
CA SER A 68 6.92 -14.48 -18.34
C SER A 68 7.96 -15.56 -18.03
N GLU A 69 7.72 -16.36 -16.98
CA GLU A 69 8.59 -17.49 -16.65
C GLU A 69 8.33 -18.63 -17.65
N PRO A 70 9.35 -19.09 -18.41
CA PRO A 70 9.19 -20.22 -19.30
C PRO A 70 8.89 -21.48 -18.47
N PRO A 71 8.08 -22.41 -18.99
CA PRO A 71 7.78 -23.66 -18.29
C PRO A 71 9.06 -24.46 -18.08
N ASP A 72 9.13 -25.15 -16.93
CA ASP A 72 10.24 -26.05 -16.62
C ASP A 72 10.43 -27.08 -17.75
N PRO A 73 11.68 -27.40 -18.10
CA PRO A 73 11.95 -28.32 -19.20
C PRO A 73 11.47 -29.74 -18.86
N LEU A 74 10.75 -30.37 -19.79
CA LEU A 74 10.25 -31.75 -19.66
C LEU A 74 11.36 -32.80 -19.50
N ARG A 75 12.59 -32.45 -19.88
CA ARG A 75 13.78 -33.29 -19.71
C ARG A 75 14.78 -32.54 -18.84
N PRO A 76 15.39 -33.20 -17.86
CA PRO A 76 16.45 -32.58 -17.07
C PRO A 76 17.58 -32.15 -18.00
N LEU A 77 18.02 -30.90 -17.84
CA LEU A 77 19.20 -30.41 -18.55
C LEU A 77 20.40 -31.27 -18.17
N LYS A 78 21.33 -31.47 -19.12
CA LYS A 78 22.62 -32.06 -18.80
C LYS A 78 23.28 -31.18 -17.72
N PRO A 79 23.97 -31.77 -16.73
CA PRO A 79 24.65 -31.00 -15.71
C PRO A 79 25.61 -30.02 -16.37
N SER A 80 25.52 -28.76 -15.97
CA SER A 80 26.47 -27.74 -16.40
C SER A 80 27.87 -28.17 -16.02
N PRO A 81 28.88 -27.96 -16.89
CA PRO A 81 30.26 -28.26 -16.54
C PRO A 81 30.72 -27.30 -15.44
N SER A 82 30.66 -27.73 -14.20
CA SER A 82 31.27 -27.05 -13.06
C SER A 82 32.61 -27.71 -12.76
N ILE A 83 33.68 -26.92 -12.75
CA ILE A 83 34.99 -27.39 -12.28
C ILE A 83 34.99 -27.26 -10.76
N LEU A 84 35.23 -28.38 -10.05
CA LEU A 84 35.44 -28.35 -8.61
C LEU A 84 36.74 -27.59 -8.33
N HIS A 85 36.62 -26.37 -7.80
CA HIS A 85 37.77 -25.61 -7.34
C HIS A 85 38.08 -26.00 -5.90
N ILE A 86 39.29 -26.52 -5.65
CA ILE A 86 39.75 -26.84 -4.29
C ILE A 86 40.30 -25.55 -3.68
N PHE A 87 39.65 -25.05 -2.63
CA PHE A 87 40.08 -23.86 -1.90
C PHE A 87 40.98 -24.25 -0.72
N GLN A 88 42.10 -23.54 -0.53
CA GLN A 88 43.02 -23.79 0.60
C GLN A 88 42.48 -23.25 1.95
N ARG A 89 41.51 -22.32 1.91
CA ARG A 89 40.93 -21.68 3.10
C ARG A 89 39.41 -21.81 3.10
N ALA A 90 38.72 -20.86 2.49
CA ALA A 90 37.27 -20.83 2.39
C ALA A 90 36.84 -20.48 0.95
N ALA A 91 35.61 -20.86 0.60
CA ALA A 91 34.96 -20.49 -0.66
C ALA A 91 33.90 -19.43 -0.37
N VAL A 92 33.84 -18.39 -1.19
CA VAL A 92 32.78 -17.37 -1.11
C VAL A 92 31.72 -17.69 -2.16
N CYS A 93 30.56 -18.16 -1.71
CA CYS A 93 29.39 -18.36 -2.55
C CYS A 93 28.61 -17.04 -2.64
N THR A 94 28.55 -16.46 -3.84
CA THR A 94 27.77 -15.24 -4.10
C THR A 94 27.06 -15.39 -5.44
N ASP A 95 25.88 -14.78 -5.56
CA ASP A 95 25.06 -14.83 -6.78
C ASP A 95 25.73 -14.18 -8.01
N ALA A 96 26.83 -13.43 -7.81
CA ALA A 96 27.54 -12.80 -8.89
C ALA A 96 29.07 -12.73 -8.69
N PRO A 97 29.88 -12.86 -9.76
CA PRO A 97 31.33 -12.98 -9.66
C PRO A 97 32.01 -11.73 -9.10
N GLN A 98 31.43 -10.54 -9.27
CA GLN A 98 31.95 -9.31 -8.68
C GLN A 98 31.94 -9.34 -7.14
N CYS A 99 30.93 -9.98 -6.55
CA CYS A 99 30.80 -10.07 -5.09
C CYS A 99 31.79 -11.09 -4.51
N SER A 100 32.07 -12.18 -5.24
CA SER A 100 33.09 -13.18 -4.88
C SER A 100 34.50 -12.59 -4.87
N LYS A 101 34.79 -11.63 -5.76
CA LYS A 101 36.11 -10.98 -5.86
C LYS A 101 36.51 -10.18 -4.62
N ILE A 102 35.54 -9.66 -3.87
CA ILE A 102 35.77 -8.81 -2.70
C ILE A 102 36.10 -9.64 -1.46
N GLY A 103 35.54 -10.86 -1.35
CA GLY A 103 35.74 -11.75 -0.20
C GLY A 103 36.83 -12.81 -0.39
N ARG A 104 37.57 -12.78 -1.50
CA ARG A 104 38.66 -13.72 -1.81
C ARG A 104 39.91 -13.41 -0.99
#